data_AF-A0A969AXD2-F1
#
_entry.id   AF-A0A969AXD2-F1
#
_cell.length_a   1.000
_cell.length_b   1.000
_cell.length_c   1.000
_cell.angle_alpha   90.00
_cell.angle_beta   90.00
_cell.angle_gamma   90.00
#
_symmetry.space_group_name_H-M   'P 1'
#
loop_
_entity.id
_entity.type
_entity.pdbx_description
1 polymer ?
#
loop_
_entity_poly.entity_id
_entity_poly.type
_entity_poly.pdbx_seq_one_letter_code
_entity_poly.pdbx_strand_id
1 'polypeptide(L)'
;MLDQNIVLNGLPILTSTFPDLDTYYTDNVIGGPGSFIEVAADFTSFETAALNKIGREVAPPTLPPTPPTNPTDVPEPTATVALMLFGMISLRSVLKQAQTAA
;
A
#
# COMPACT_ATOMS: atom_id res chain seq x y z
N MET A 1 -29.68 4.31 -16.60
CA MET A 1 -29.25 4.29 -15.18
C MET A 1 -27.87 3.66 -14.99
N LEU A 2 -27.20 3.13 -16.02
CA LEU A 2 -25.96 2.34 -15.89
C LEU A 2 -24.68 3.08 -16.32
N ASP A 3 -24.71 4.41 -16.44
CA ASP A 3 -23.54 5.24 -16.80
C ASP A 3 -22.81 5.80 -15.57
N GLN A 4 -23.21 5.41 -14.36
CA GLN A 4 -22.56 5.89 -13.15
C GLN A 4 -21.64 4.79 -12.64
N ASN A 5 -20.37 5.14 -12.46
CA ASN A 5 -19.32 4.32 -11.87
C ASN A 5 -19.61 4.04 -10.39
N ILE A 6 -20.73 3.36 -10.13
CA ILE A 6 -21.27 3.03 -8.82
C ILE A 6 -20.65 1.71 -8.39
N VAL A 7 -20.16 1.69 -7.16
CA VAL A 7 -19.71 0.49 -6.47
C VAL A 7 -20.70 0.24 -5.33
N LEU A 8 -21.22 -0.98 -5.24
CA LEU A 8 -22.15 -1.43 -4.22
C LEU A 8 -21.47 -2.50 -3.36
N ASN A 9 -21.20 -2.16 -2.09
CA ASN A 9 -20.62 -3.07 -1.11
C ASN A 9 -21.69 -3.65 -0.17
N GLY A 10 -21.42 -4.84 0.38
CA GLY A 10 -22.35 -5.58 1.23
C GLY A 10 -22.00 -5.56 2.72
N LEU A 11 -23.04 -5.61 3.57
CA LEU A 11 -22.95 -5.89 5.02
C LEU A 11 -24.01 -6.92 5.41
N PRO A 12 -23.88 -8.19 5.00
CA PRO A 12 -24.81 -9.23 5.44
C PRO A 12 -24.64 -9.49 6.95
N ILE A 13 -25.77 -9.61 7.65
CA ILE A 13 -25.82 -10.07 9.04
C ILE A 13 -26.37 -11.49 9.02
N LEU A 14 -25.53 -12.46 9.35
CA LEU A 14 -25.93 -13.86 9.37
C LEU A 14 -26.88 -14.11 10.53
N THR A 15 -27.81 -15.03 10.29
CA THR A 15 -28.76 -15.49 11.31
C THR A 15 -28.92 -16.99 11.15
N SER A 16 -29.50 -17.66 12.16
CA SER A 16 -29.84 -19.08 12.04
C SER A 16 -30.83 -19.37 10.90
N THR A 17 -31.66 -18.41 10.52
CA THR A 17 -32.60 -18.51 9.39
C THR A 17 -31.91 -18.31 8.04
N PHE A 18 -30.83 -17.52 8.01
CA PHE A 18 -30.09 -17.18 6.79
C PHE A 18 -28.58 -17.33 7.03
N PRO A 19 -28.08 -18.58 7.14
CA PRO A 19 -26.67 -18.84 7.44
C PRO A 19 -25.74 -18.48 6.27
N ASP A 20 -26.21 -18.61 5.03
CA ASP A 20 -25.42 -18.40 3.80
C ASP A 20 -25.75 -17.06 3.10
N LEU A 21 -26.20 -16.07 3.88
CA LEU A 21 -26.61 -14.77 3.33
C LEU A 21 -25.45 -14.02 2.67
N ASP A 22 -24.22 -14.25 3.14
CA ASP A 22 -22.98 -13.75 2.55
C ASP A 22 -22.76 -14.24 1.11
N THR A 23 -23.05 -15.52 0.84
CA THR A 23 -23.01 -16.11 -0.50
C THR A 23 -24.04 -15.44 -1.40
N TYR A 24 -25.28 -15.28 -0.92
CA TYR A 24 -26.31 -14.58 -1.67
C TYR A 24 -25.91 -13.12 -2.00
N TYR A 25 -25.31 -12.41 -1.05
CA TYR A 25 -24.83 -11.04 -1.27
C TYR A 25 -23.74 -10.97 -2.34
N THR A 26 -22.80 -11.91 -2.29
CA THR A 26 -21.69 -12.02 -3.26
C THR A 26 -22.21 -12.23 -4.68
N ASP A 27 -23.20 -13.10 -4.83
CA ASP A 27 -23.68 -13.53 -6.15
C ASP A 27 -24.76 -12.60 -6.74
N ASN A 28 -25.52 -11.90 -5.89
CA ASN A 28 -26.75 -11.21 -6.34
C ASN A 28 -26.86 -9.73 -5.94
N VAL A 29 -26.08 -9.25 -4.97
CA VAL A 29 -26.29 -7.92 -4.38
C VAL A 29 -25.14 -6.98 -4.67
N ILE A 30 -23.89 -7.39 -4.41
CA ILE A 30 -22.74 -6.50 -4.59
C ILE A 30 -22.38 -6.35 -6.07
N GLY A 31 -21.69 -5.26 -6.41
CA GLY A 31 -21.22 -5.05 -7.78
C GLY A 31 -20.42 -3.78 -7.97
N GLY A 32 -19.80 -3.66 -9.15
CA GLY A 32 -18.87 -2.60 -9.48
C GLY A 32 -17.41 -2.98 -9.17
N PRO A 33 -16.42 -2.36 -9.82
CA PRO A 33 -15.01 -2.69 -9.62
C PRO A 33 -14.57 -2.51 -8.17
N GLY A 34 -13.94 -3.54 -7.59
CA GLY A 34 -13.44 -3.50 -6.21
C GLY A 34 -14.52 -3.59 -5.14
N SER A 35 -15.77 -3.94 -5.50
CA SER A 35 -16.83 -4.19 -4.52
C SER A 35 -16.46 -5.30 -3.56
N PHE A 36 -16.88 -5.19 -2.31
CA PHE A 36 -16.59 -6.16 -1.27
C PHE A 36 -17.78 -6.42 -0.34
N ILE A 37 -17.67 -7.49 0.44
CA ILE A 37 -18.53 -7.74 1.61
C ILE A 37 -17.76 -7.56 2.92
N GLU A 38 -18.47 -7.14 3.95
CA GLU A 38 -18.06 -7.18 5.35
C GLU A 38 -19.12 -7.99 6.09
N VAL A 39 -18.79 -9.17 6.61
CA VAL A 39 -19.80 -10.10 7.15
C VAL A 39 -19.92 -9.91 8.66
N ALA A 40 -21.14 -9.67 9.14
CA ALA A 40 -21.47 -9.77 10.55
C ALA A 40 -21.97 -11.19 10.83
N ALA A 41 -21.30 -11.94 11.72
CA ALA A 41 -21.67 -13.31 12.08
C ALA A 41 -23.04 -13.38 12.78
N ASP A 42 -23.43 -12.30 13.46
CA ASP A 42 -24.74 -12.10 14.09
C ASP A 42 -24.95 -10.61 14.41
N PHE A 43 -26.09 -10.28 15.04
CA PHE A 43 -26.40 -8.90 15.46
C PHE A 43 -25.44 -8.33 16.51
N THR A 44 -24.78 -9.16 17.32
CA THR A 44 -23.81 -8.69 18.32
C THR A 44 -22.52 -8.21 17.67
N SER A 45 -22.17 -8.79 16.51
CA SER A 45 -21.02 -8.38 15.70
C SER A 45 -21.29 -7.19 14.78
N PHE A 46 -22.54 -6.73 14.67
CA PHE A 46 -22.95 -5.72 13.71
C PHE A 46 -22.19 -4.40 13.86
N GLU A 47 -21.98 -3.92 15.10
CA GLU A 47 -21.30 -2.65 15.34
C GLU A 47 -19.87 -2.67 14.76
N THR A 48 -19.09 -3.70 15.08
CA THR A 48 -17.73 -3.85 14.58
C THR A 48 -17.70 -3.99 13.05
N ALA A 49 -18.59 -4.80 12.49
CA ALA A 49 -18.67 -4.99 11.05
C ALA A 49 -19.08 -3.69 10.33
N ALA A 50 -20.03 -2.93 10.86
CA ALA A 50 -20.45 -1.66 10.28
C ALA A 50 -19.30 -0.62 10.30
N LEU A 51 -18.56 -0.53 11.41
CA LEU A 51 -17.40 0.37 11.51
C LEU A 51 -16.29 -0.01 10.53
N ASN A 52 -15.97 -1.31 10.43
CA ASN A 52 -14.99 -1.81 9.46
C ASN A 52 -15.39 -1.47 8.02
N LYS A 53 -16.67 -1.69 7.68
CA LYS A 53 -17.19 -1.38 6.36
C LYS A 53 -17.06 0.10 6.03
N ILE A 54 -17.53 0.98 6.91
CA ILE A 54 -17.42 2.43 6.71
C ILE A 54 -15.95 2.82 6.56
N GLY A 55 -15.07 2.31 7.43
CA GLY A 55 -13.64 2.56 7.36
C GLY A 55 -13.03 2.20 6.00
N ARG A 56 -13.44 1.06 5.42
CA ARG A 56 -13.00 0.63 4.08
C ARG A 56 -13.61 1.46 2.95
N GLU A 57 -14.82 1.97 3.12
CA GLU A 57 -15.49 2.79 2.10
C GLU A 57 -14.96 4.22 2.01
N VAL A 58 -14.54 4.79 3.14
CA VAL A 58 -14.03 6.17 3.20
C VAL A 58 -12.50 6.24 3.17
N ALA A 59 -11.82 5.10 3.26
CA ALA A 59 -10.36 5.05 3.18
C ALA A 59 -9.90 5.69 1.85
N PRO A 60 -8.93 6.61 1.89
CA PRO A 60 -8.38 7.18 0.67
C PRO A 60 -7.74 6.06 -0.17
N PRO A 61 -7.76 6.19 -1.52
CA PRO A 61 -7.02 5.28 -2.38
C PRO A 61 -5.58 5.15 -1.91
N THR A 62 -5.08 3.92 -1.78
CA THR A 62 -3.66 3.67 -1.56
C THR A 62 -2.91 4.09 -2.81
N LEU A 63 -2.49 5.36 -2.84
CA LEU A 63 -1.60 5.84 -3.89
C LEU A 63 -0.26 5.11 -3.73
N PRO A 64 0.33 4.61 -4.82
CA PRO A 64 1.72 4.17 -4.76
C PRO A 64 2.58 5.32 -4.21
N PRO A 65 3.66 5.02 -3.47
CA PRO A 65 4.56 6.07 -2.98
C PRO A 65 4.94 6.95 -4.15
N THR A 66 4.59 8.23 -4.07
CA THR A 66 4.98 9.19 -5.10
C THR A 66 6.50 9.17 -5.20
N PRO A 67 7.07 9.06 -6.42
CA PRO A 67 8.49 9.30 -6.61
C PRO A 67 8.86 10.61 -5.91
N PRO A 68 10.01 10.69 -5.22
CA PRO A 68 10.39 11.89 -4.47
C PRO A 68 10.30 13.11 -5.40
N THR A 69 9.37 14.01 -5.10
CA THR A 69 9.12 15.24 -5.87
C THR A 69 10.03 16.37 -5.44
N ASN A 70 10.80 16.17 -4.36
CA ASN A 70 11.79 17.10 -3.88
C ASN A 70 13.21 16.59 -4.24
N PRO A 71 13.97 17.31 -5.08
CA PRO A 71 15.34 16.92 -5.45
C PRO A 71 16.28 16.73 -4.26
N THR A 72 15.96 17.30 -3.10
CA THR A 72 16.79 17.21 -1.89
C THR A 72 16.53 15.95 -1.04
N ASP A 73 15.53 15.12 -1.38
CA ASP A 73 15.36 13.79 -0.77
C ASP A 73 16.36 12.76 -1.36
N VAL A 74 17.05 13.13 -2.44
CA VAL A 74 18.25 12.42 -2.90
C VAL A 74 19.45 13.01 -2.15
N PRO A 75 20.28 12.22 -1.46
CA PRO A 75 21.54 12.74 -0.91
C PRO A 75 22.36 13.33 -2.06
N GLU A 76 22.69 14.62 -1.95
CA GLU A 76 23.39 15.40 -2.97
C GLU A 76 24.59 14.63 -3.56
N PRO A 77 24.82 14.68 -4.88
CA PRO A 77 25.91 13.98 -5.57
C PRO A 77 27.30 14.34 -5.04
N THR A 78 27.45 15.40 -4.24
CA THR A 78 28.66 15.72 -3.49
C THR A 78 29.12 14.58 -2.57
N ALA A 79 28.21 13.81 -1.98
CA ALA A 79 28.58 12.65 -1.15
C ALA A 79 29.20 11.52 -2.01
N THR A 80 28.71 11.33 -3.23
CA THR A 80 29.22 10.34 -4.19
C THR A 80 30.56 10.79 -4.80
N VAL A 81 30.66 12.07 -5.16
CA VAL A 81 31.88 12.67 -5.69
C VAL A 81 32.99 12.69 -4.63
N ALA A 82 32.66 13.00 -3.37
CA ALA A 82 33.60 12.91 -2.26
C ALA A 82 34.15 11.47 -2.09
N LEU A 83 33.28 10.46 -2.11
CA LEU A 83 33.70 9.06 -2.00
C LEU A 83 34.63 8.63 -3.16
N MET A 84 34.36 9.09 -4.39
CA MET A 84 35.25 8.83 -5.53
C MET A 84 36.61 9.54 -5.40
N LEU A 85 36.63 10.79 -4.95
CA LEU A 85 37.87 11.56 -4.74
C LEU A 85 38.73 10.98 -3.61
N PHE A 86 38.12 10.60 -2.48
CA PHE A 86 38.83 9.93 -1.38
C PHE A 86 39.41 8.59 -1.81
N GLY A 87 38.67 7.80 -2.61
CA GLY A 87 39.17 6.54 -3.17
C GLY A 87 40.40 6.72 -4.07
N MET A 88 40.41 7.75 -4.93
CA MET A 88 41.53 8.02 -5.83
C MET A 88 42.78 8.54 -5.11
N ILE A 89 42.63 9.32 -4.03
CA ILE A 89 43.75 9.82 -3.23
C ILE A 89 44.42 8.66 -2.48
N SER A 90 43.64 7.76 -1.89
CA SER A 90 44.16 6.56 -1.21
C SER A 90 44.83 5.57 -2.16
N LEU A 91 44.34 5.45 -3.41
CA LEU A 91 44.97 4.56 -4.39
C LEU A 91 46.36 5.07 -4.80
N ARG A 92 46.53 6.38 -4.96
CA ARG A 92 47.83 6.96 -5.34
C ARG A 92 48.88 6.86 -4.23
N SER A 93 48.49 6.96 -2.96
CA SER A 93 49.42 6.80 -1.84
C SER A 93 49.88 5.35 -1.68
N VAL A 94 48.98 4.38 -1.87
CA VAL A 94 49.32 2.94 -1.82
C VAL A 94 50.23 2.55 -2.98
N LEU A 95 49.96 3.03 -4.21
CA LEU A 95 50.81 2.73 -5.37
C LEU A 95 52.21 3.34 -5.24
N LYS A 96 52.35 4.54 -4.64
CA LYS A 96 53.67 5.11 -4.32
C LYS A 96 54.41 4.31 -3.25
N GLN A 97 53.73 3.84 -2.20
CA GLN A 97 54.37 3.03 -1.16
C GLN A 97 54.83 1.66 -1.68
N ALA A 98 54.09 1.06 -2.61
CA ALA A 98 54.48 -0.20 -3.24
C ALA A 98 55.72 -0.08 -4.14
N GLN A 99 56.05 1.12 -4.63
CA GLN A 99 57.21 1.35 -5.49
C GLN A 99 58.48 1.78 -4.75
N THR A 100 58.37 2.29 -3.52
CA THR A 100 59.53 2.69 -2.71
C THR A 100 60.02 1.58 -1.76
N ALA A 101 59.36 0.41 -1.77
CA ALA A 101 59.72 -0.75 -0.96
C ALA A 101 60.53 -1.81 -1.73
N ALA A 102 61.19 -1.44 -2.84
CA ALA A 102 62.06 -2.29 -3.65
C ALA A 102 63.51 -1.80 -3.60
#